data_AF-A0A3B9DPT1-F1
#
_entry.id   AF-A0A3B9DPT1-F1
#
_cell.length_a   1.000
_cell.length_b   1.000
_cell.length_c   1.000
_cell.angle_alpha   90.00
_cell.angle_beta   90.00
_cell.angle_gamma   90.00
#
_symmetry.space_group_name_H-M   'P 1'
#
loop_
_entity.id
_entity.type
_entity.pdbx_description
1 polymer ?
#
loop_
_entity_poly.entity_id
_entity_poly.type
_entity_poly.pdbx_seq_one_letter_code
_entity_poly.pdbx_strand_id
1 'polypeptide(L)' 'AGDAPTLRELKGAILLVSSPDGATSFEVKVRGFPLFGGHPSDDRLHRTGRVDLHVAVLDGNERSIGLKWKVSGPLQ' A
#
# COMPACT_ATOMS: atom_id res chain seq x y z
N ALA A 1 -12.95 10.06 -9.90
CA ALA A 1 -11.97 8.99 -9.63
C ALA A 1 -10.61 9.54 -9.99
N GLY A 2 -9.63 9.46 -9.09
CA GLY A 2 -8.27 9.91 -9.39
C GLY A 2 -7.54 8.90 -10.28
N ASP A 3 -6.49 9.35 -10.96
CA ASP A 3 -5.60 8.47 -11.71
C ASP A 3 -4.95 7.45 -10.77
N ALA A 4 -4.67 6.24 -11.29
CA ALA A 4 -3.89 5.26 -10.56
C ALA A 4 -2.49 5.82 -10.30
N PRO A 5 -1.94 5.66 -9.08
CA PRO A 5 -0.60 6.14 -8.81
C PRO A 5 0.44 5.32 -9.56
N THR A 6 1.60 5.89 -9.71
CA THR A 6 2.82 5.25 -10.20
C THR A 6 3.51 4.48 -9.08
N LEU A 7 4.35 3.51 -9.44
CA LEU A 7 5.24 2.82 -8.51
C LEU A 7 6.22 3.77 -7.83
N ARG A 8 6.58 4.87 -8.50
CA ARG A 8 7.45 5.89 -7.94
C ARG A 8 6.78 6.63 -6.78
N GLU A 9 5.54 7.07 -6.98
CA GLU A 9 4.74 7.74 -5.95
C GLU A 9 4.46 6.80 -4.75
N LEU A 10 4.29 5.50 -5.01
CA LEU A 10 4.10 4.49 -3.95
C LEU A 10 5.37 4.19 -3.15
N LYS A 11 6.55 4.19 -3.78
CA LYS A 11 7.79 3.77 -3.13
C LYS A 11 8.20 4.78 -2.05
N GLY A 12 8.23 4.33 -0.80
CA GLY A 12 8.58 5.18 0.34
C GLY A 12 7.41 5.94 0.94
N ALA A 13 6.22 5.88 0.33
CA ALA A 13 5.02 6.53 0.83
C ALA A 13 4.65 6.04 2.24
N ILE A 14 4.06 6.95 3.02
CA ILE A 14 3.40 6.63 4.28
C ILE A 14 1.91 6.50 3.99
N LEU A 15 1.36 5.33 4.31
CA LEU A 15 -0.03 4.99 4.04
C LEU A 15 -0.74 4.72 5.36
N LEU A 16 -1.95 5.24 5.49
CA LEU A 16 -2.89 4.91 6.54
C LEU A 16 -3.64 3.63 6.16
N VAL A 17 -3.59 2.64 7.05
CA VAL A 17 -4.31 1.37 6.92
C VAL A 17 -5.42 1.35 7.95
N SER A 18 -6.67 1.17 7.50
CA SER A 18 -7.87 1.22 8.37
C SER A 18 -8.67 -0.07 8.28
N SER A 19 -9.12 -0.56 9.44
CA SER A 19 -9.93 -1.77 9.56
C SER A 19 -11.33 -1.56 8.96
N PRO A 20 -12.01 -2.65 8.53
CA PRO A 20 -13.34 -2.56 7.92
C PRO A 20 -14.41 -1.95 8.84
N ASP A 21 -14.26 -2.12 10.15
CA ASP A 21 -15.14 -1.59 11.19
C ASP A 21 -14.77 -0.15 11.63
N GLY A 22 -13.66 0.40 11.13
CA GLY A 22 -13.14 1.72 11.50
C GLY A 22 -12.55 1.83 12.91
N ALA A 23 -12.49 0.74 13.68
CA ALA A 23 -12.01 0.75 15.07
C ALA A 23 -10.48 0.80 15.17
N THR A 24 -9.78 0.32 14.15
CA THR A 24 -8.30 0.28 14.12
C THR A 24 -7.80 1.03 12.90
N SER A 25 -6.82 1.91 13.11
CA SER A 25 -6.03 2.48 12.02
C SER A 25 -4.59 2.70 12.46
N PHE A 26 -3.66 2.57 11.53
CA PHE A 26 -2.24 2.80 11.78
C PHE A 26 -1.49 3.12 10.48
N GLU A 27 -0.31 3.72 10.62
CA GLU A 27 0.53 4.09 9.50
C GLU A 27 1.57 3.00 9.18
N VAL A 28 1.79 2.79 7.88
CA VAL A 28 2.85 1.93 7.36
C VAL A 28 3.69 2.68 6.33
N LYS A 29 4.97 2.35 6.26
CA LYS A 29 5.88 2.86 5.22
C LYS A 29 6.10 1.81 4.15
N VAL A 30 5.88 2.16 2.89
CA VAL A 30 6.20 1.31 1.74
C VAL A 30 7.72 1.20 1.60
N ARG A 31 8.26 0.00 1.79
CA ARG A 31 9.69 -0.31 1.59
C ARG A 31 10.01 -0.62 0.13
N GLY A 32 9.03 -1.15 -0.60
CA GLY A 32 9.15 -1.46 -2.00
C GLY A 32 8.11 -2.48 -2.42
N PHE A 33 8.47 -3.30 -3.39
CA PHE A 33 7.57 -4.26 -4.02
C PHE A 33 8.20 -5.66 -3.93
N PRO A 34 7.40 -6.70 -3.71
CA PRO A 34 7.91 -8.06 -3.79
C PRO A 34 8.38 -8.37 -5.22
N LEU A 35 9.47 -9.15 -5.32
CA LEU A 35 9.99 -9.61 -6.61
C LEU A 35 9.41 -10.97 -7.05
N PHE A 36 8.73 -11.66 -6.14
CA PHE A 36 8.01 -12.88 -6.48
C PHE A 36 6.77 -12.53 -7.32
N GLY A 37 6.52 -13.29 -8.38
CA GLY A 37 5.41 -13.03 -9.31
C GLY A 37 5.73 -12.01 -10.43
N GLY A 38 7.00 -11.64 -10.61
CA GLY A 38 7.47 -10.76 -11.69
C GLY A 38 7.69 -9.32 -11.24
N HIS A 39 8.37 -8.53 -12.09
CA HIS A 39 8.68 -7.14 -11.76
C HIS A 39 7.39 -6.29 -11.77
N PRO A 40 7.16 -5.44 -10.74
CA PRO A 40 6.06 -4.48 -10.79
C PRO A 40 6.29 -3.50 -11.96
N SER A 41 5.21 -3.02 -12.58
CA SER A 41 5.29 -1.97 -13.61
C SER A 41 4.07 -1.05 -13.53
N ASP A 42 4.24 0.23 -13.88
CA ASP A 42 3.14 1.19 -14.00
C ASP A 42 2.06 0.71 -14.97
N ASP A 43 2.44 0.16 -16.13
CA ASP A 43 1.51 -0.40 -17.12
C ASP A 43 0.58 -1.47 -16.52
N ARG A 44 1.16 -2.41 -15.75
CA ARG A 44 0.38 -3.45 -15.04
C ARG A 44 -0.53 -2.84 -13.98
N LEU A 45 -0.05 -1.89 -13.19
CA LEU A 45 -0.85 -1.22 -12.16
C LEU A 45 -2.02 -0.47 -12.80
N HIS A 46 -1.77 0.30 -13.85
CA HIS A 46 -2.80 1.02 -14.59
C HIS A 46 -3.85 0.08 -15.19
N ARG A 47 -3.42 -1.04 -15.80
CA ARG A 47 -4.33 -2.01 -16.42
C ARG A 47 -5.16 -2.82 -15.41
N THR A 48 -4.61 -3.12 -14.24
CA THR A 48 -5.22 -4.05 -13.29
C THR A 48 -5.76 -3.41 -12.02
N GLY A 49 -5.31 -2.21 -11.69
CA GLY A 49 -5.56 -1.55 -10.41
C GLY A 49 -4.96 -2.29 -9.21
N ARG A 50 -3.99 -3.19 -9.41
CA ARG A 50 -3.44 -4.05 -8.37
C ARG A 50 -1.92 -3.98 -8.31
N VAL A 51 -1.39 -3.92 -7.09
CA VAL A 51 0.04 -4.01 -6.78
C VAL A 51 0.23 -4.60 -5.39
N ASP A 52 1.23 -5.44 -5.24
CA ASP A 52 1.65 -5.96 -3.93
C ASP A 52 2.73 -5.04 -3.36
N LEU A 53 2.65 -4.72 -2.06
CA LEU A 53 3.57 -3.81 -1.38
C LEU A 53 4.28 -4.54 -0.23
N HIS A 54 5.59 -4.34 -0.12
CA HIS A 54 6.31 -4.67 1.09
C HIS A 54 6.32 -3.42 1.99
N VAL A 55 5.76 -3.53 3.19
CA VAL A 55 5.60 -2.41 4.12
C VAL A 55 6.27 -2.69 5.46
N ALA A 56 6.62 -1.63 6.19
CA ALA A 56 7.06 -1.69 7.56
C ALA A 56 6.15 -0.81 8.44
N VAL A 57 5.82 -1.31 9.64
CA VAL A 57 5.08 -0.55 10.64
C VAL A 57 5.96 0.58 11.20
N LEU A 58 5.37 1.76 11.43
CA LEU A 58 6.11 2.92 11.96
C LEU A 58 6.15 2.97 13.50
N ASP A 59 5.12 2.49 14.19
CA ASP A 59 4.94 2.59 15.65
C ASP A 59 5.40 1.33 16.41
N GLY A 60 6.07 0.40 15.73
CA GLY A 60 6.70 -0.78 16.34
C GLY A 60 5.74 -1.88 16.79
N ASN A 61 4.42 -1.68 16.68
CA ASN A 61 3.43 -2.70 16.98
C ASN A 61 3.03 -3.43 15.70
N GLU A 62 3.63 -4.61 15.47
CA GLU A 62 3.20 -5.48 14.38
C GLU A 62 1.71 -5.79 14.49
N ARG A 63 0.97 -5.55 13.41
CA ARG A 63 -0.46 -5.79 13.32
C ARG A 63 -0.77 -6.57 12.05
N SER A 64 -1.63 -7.56 12.17
CA SER A 64 -2.14 -8.30 11.03
C SER A 64 -3.12 -7.43 10.23
N ILE A 65 -2.85 -7.26 8.94
CA ILE A 65 -3.78 -6.64 7.98
C ILE A 65 -4.64 -7.76 7.38
N GLY A 66 -5.96 -7.64 7.52
CA GLY A 66 -6.92 -8.62 7.02
C GLY A 66 -7.56 -8.23 5.70
N LEU A 67 -8.49 -9.06 5.24
CA LEU A 67 -9.31 -8.74 4.06
C LEU A 67 -10.19 -7.50 4.30
N LYS A 68 -10.47 -6.76 3.24
CA LYS A 68 -11.35 -5.56 3.22
C LYS A 68 -10.83 -4.34 3.99
N TRP A 69 -9.62 -4.40 4.52
CA TRP A 69 -8.95 -3.21 5.06
C TRP A 69 -8.75 -2.18 3.94
N LYS A 70 -8.83 -0.90 4.30
CA LYS A 70 -8.64 0.20 3.37
C LYS A 70 -7.25 0.79 3.55
N VAL A 71 -6.64 1.18 2.44
CA VAL A 71 -5.34 1.86 2.42
C VAL A 71 -5.51 3.19 1.72
N SER A 72 -5.06 4.26 2.36
CA SER A 72 -5.12 5.62 1.81
C SER A 72 -3.92 6.42 2.28
N GLY A 73 -3.49 7.41 1.50
CA GLY A 73 -2.47 8.35 1.93
C GLY A 73 -2.30 9.42 0.88
N PRO A 74 -1.66 10.55 1.23
CA PRO A 74 -1.13 11.41 0.18
C PRO A 74 -0.05 10.63 -0.57
N LEU A 75 -0.10 10.70 -1.89
CA LEU A 75 0.95 10.19 -2.78
C LEU A 75 1.67 11.41 -3.35
N GLN A 76 3.00 11.30 -3.54
CA GLN A 76 3.88 12.42 -3.94
C GLN A 76 4.51 12.20 -5.30
#